data_AF-F6HD47-F1
#
_entry.id   AF-F6HD47-F1
#
_cell.length_a   1.000
_cell.length_b   1.000
_cell.length_c   1.000
_cell.angle_alpha   90.00
_cell.angle_beta   90.00
_cell.angle_gamma   90.00
#
_symmetry.space_group_name_H-M   'P 1'
#
loop_
_entity.id
_entity.type
_entity.pdbx_description
1 polymer ?
#
loop_
_entity_poly.entity_id
_entity_poly.type
_entity_poly.pdbx_seq_one_letter_code
_entity_poly.pdbx_strand_id
1 'polypeptide(L)'
;TQGFLALFTGDTGEIRAEVREQIDTKVAEWREEGKAEIVPGVLFIDEVHMLDIECFSFLNRALENEMSPILVVATNRGITTIRGTNYKSPHGIPIDLLDRLLIISTQPYSEDEIRKILDIRCQEEDVDMSEEAKVLLTKIGVETSLRYAIHLITAAALACQKRKGKVVEMEDISRVYQLFLDVKRSTQYLMEYQNQYMFNEVPAGEGDDDESTAMLS
;
A
#
# COMPACT_ATOMS: atom_id res chain seq x y z
N THR A 1 19.65 25.28 -1.04
CA THR A 1 19.19 25.31 -2.45
C THR A 1 19.69 24.04 -3.16
N GLN A 2 19.18 22.88 -2.73
CA GLN A 2 19.35 21.59 -3.39
C GLN A 2 17.93 21.05 -3.47
N GLY A 3 17.39 20.80 -4.65
CA GLY A 3 15.99 20.39 -4.74
C GLY A 3 15.62 19.64 -6.01
N PHE A 4 16.17 20.04 -7.16
CA PHE A 4 15.79 19.41 -8.42
C PHE A 4 16.84 18.44 -8.97
N LEU A 5 18.12 18.82 -8.98
CA LEU A 5 19.18 17.95 -9.50
C LEU A 5 19.67 16.86 -8.52
N ALA A 6 19.37 16.98 -7.22
CA ALA A 6 19.86 16.06 -6.19
C ALA A 6 19.45 14.59 -6.45
N LEU A 7 18.26 14.38 -7.04
CA LEU A 7 17.76 13.06 -7.45
C LEU A 7 18.64 12.37 -8.50
N PHE A 8 19.38 13.13 -9.31
CA PHE A 8 20.19 12.61 -10.42
C PHE A 8 21.69 12.71 -10.19
N THR A 9 22.14 13.41 -9.13
CA THR A 9 23.56 13.63 -8.84
C THR A 9 24.19 12.54 -7.98
N GLY A 10 23.41 11.55 -7.51
CA GLY A 10 23.90 10.49 -6.62
C GLY A 10 24.28 10.99 -5.22
N ASP A 11 23.82 12.18 -4.85
CA ASP A 11 23.96 12.70 -3.49
C ASP A 11 23.01 11.91 -2.57
N THR A 12 23.48 11.43 -1.43
CA THR A 12 22.75 10.46 -0.59
C THR A 12 21.53 11.06 0.10
N GLY A 13 21.40 12.39 0.07
CA GLY A 13 20.34 13.11 0.79
C GLY A 13 20.49 13.03 2.31
N GLU A 14 21.60 12.49 2.81
CA GLU A 14 21.85 12.34 4.23
C GLU A 14 22.18 13.69 4.87
N ILE A 15 21.40 14.07 5.89
CA ILE A 15 21.66 15.26 6.67
C ILE A 15 22.68 14.93 7.76
N ARG A 16 23.85 15.58 7.70
CA ARG A 16 24.93 15.45 8.69
C ARG A 16 24.39 15.67 10.11
N ALA A 17 24.86 14.87 11.06
CA ALA A 17 24.45 14.95 12.45
C ALA A 17 24.67 16.35 13.05
N GLU A 18 25.80 16.99 12.76
CA GLU A 18 26.12 18.36 13.21
C GLU A 18 25.05 19.39 12.80
N VAL A 19 24.49 19.25 11.60
CA VAL A 19 23.44 20.16 11.12
C VAL A 19 22.12 19.88 11.86
N ARG A 20 21.79 18.61 12.12
CA ARG A 20 20.60 18.23 12.89
C ARG A 20 20.68 18.79 14.31
N GLU A 21 21.79 18.59 15.02
CA GLU A 21 21.99 19.10 16.39
C GLU A 21 21.93 20.63 16.46
N GLN A 22 22.51 21.33 15.48
CA GLN A 22 22.42 22.79 15.41
C GLN A 22 20.99 23.29 15.23
N ILE A 23 20.17 22.57 14.44
CA ILE A 23 18.76 22.91 14.26
C ILE A 23 17.95 22.56 15.51
N ASP A 24 18.17 21.40 16.12
CA ASP A 24 17.49 20.97 17.34
C ASP A 24 17.70 21.97 18.48
N THR A 25 18.94 22.47 18.64
CA THR A 25 19.26 23.50 19.64
C THR A 25 18.49 24.80 19.39
N LYS A 26 18.46 25.28 18.14
CA LYS A 26 17.72 26.51 17.79
C LYS A 26 16.20 26.36 17.97
N VAL A 27 15.65 25.20 17.63
CA VAL A 27 14.22 24.93 17.82
C VAL A 27 13.87 24.87 19.31
N ALA A 28 14.75 24.30 20.14
CA ALA A 28 14.59 24.31 21.59
C ALA A 28 14.63 25.74 22.16
N GLU A 29 15.61 26.57 21.75
CA GLU A 29 15.69 27.99 22.14
C GLU A 29 14.41 28.75 21.77
N TRP A 30 13.90 28.58 20.54
CA TRP A 30 12.67 29.27 20.10
C TRP A 30 11.43 28.80 20.84
N ARG A 31 11.38 27.53 21.25
CA ARG A 31 10.31 27.00 22.09
C ARG A 31 10.35 27.64 23.48
N GLU A 32 11.52 27.72 24.10
CA GLU A 32 11.69 28.34 25.42
C GLU A 32 11.42 29.84 25.42
N GLU A 33 11.80 30.54 24.36
CA GLU A 33 11.52 31.97 24.16
C GLU A 33 10.06 32.27 23.77
N GLY A 34 9.23 31.24 23.54
CA GLY A 34 7.85 31.38 23.09
C GLY A 34 7.69 31.92 21.67
N LYS A 35 8.75 31.85 20.85
CA LYS A 35 8.74 32.24 19.43
C LYS A 35 8.18 31.14 18.53
N ALA A 36 8.21 29.90 18.98
CA ALA A 36 7.73 28.74 18.25
C ALA A 36 7.00 27.75 19.16
N GLU A 37 6.06 27.01 18.59
CA GLU A 37 5.38 25.88 19.23
C GLU A 37 5.64 24.63 18.38
N ILE A 38 5.89 23.50 19.03
CA ILE A 38 6.09 22.22 18.34
C ILE A 38 4.77 21.47 18.32
N VAL A 39 4.30 21.13 17.13
CA VAL A 39 3.07 20.36 16.92
C VAL A 39 3.45 18.94 16.48
N PRO A 40 3.20 17.90 17.29
CA PRO A 40 3.42 16.52 16.88
C PRO A 40 2.53 16.17 15.68
N GLY A 41 3.16 15.62 14.63
CA GLY A 41 2.47 15.20 13.42
C GLY A 41 1.95 13.75 13.51
N VAL A 42 1.62 13.19 12.35
CA VAL A 42 1.29 11.77 12.17
C VAL A 42 2.31 11.15 11.23
N LEU A 43 2.96 10.07 11.66
CA LEU A 43 3.82 9.26 10.82
C LEU A 43 3.05 8.00 10.40
N PHE A 44 2.70 7.90 9.12
CA PHE A 44 2.07 6.72 8.56
C PHE A 44 3.10 5.83 7.84
N ILE A 45 3.17 4.55 8.23
CA ILE A 45 4.00 3.54 7.58
C ILE A 45 3.10 2.44 7.06
N ASP A 46 3.00 2.33 5.74
CA ASP A 46 2.33 1.21 5.09
C ASP A 46 3.28 0.01 4.95
N GLU A 47 2.72 -1.19 4.85
CA GLU A 47 3.46 -2.45 4.74
C GLU A 47 4.57 -2.63 5.81
N VAL A 48 4.26 -2.31 7.08
CA VAL A 48 5.25 -2.30 8.17
C VAL A 48 6.00 -3.62 8.37
N HIS A 49 5.42 -4.74 7.94
CA HIS A 49 6.05 -6.07 7.95
C HIS A 49 7.32 -6.17 7.06
N MET A 50 7.58 -5.16 6.23
CA MET A 50 8.79 -5.05 5.42
C MET A 50 9.97 -4.45 6.18
N LEU A 51 9.76 -3.89 7.38
CA LEU A 51 10.83 -3.40 8.25
C LEU A 51 11.60 -4.56 8.90
N ASP A 52 12.86 -4.29 9.23
CA ASP A 52 13.71 -5.20 10.00
C ASP A 52 13.69 -4.88 11.50
N ILE A 53 14.30 -5.78 12.29
CA ILE A 53 14.40 -5.64 13.74
C ILE A 53 15.13 -4.36 14.20
N GLU A 54 16.07 -3.85 13.40
CA GLU A 54 16.81 -2.62 13.73
C GLU A 54 15.91 -1.39 13.60
N CYS A 55 15.09 -1.34 12.54
CA CYS A 55 14.07 -0.32 12.33
C CYS A 55 13.02 -0.34 13.44
N PHE A 56 12.54 -1.52 13.85
CA PHE A 56 11.62 -1.63 14.98
C PHE A 56 12.24 -1.15 16.29
N SER A 57 13.52 -1.48 16.55
CA SER A 57 14.25 -1.00 17.73
C SER A 57 14.38 0.53 17.72
N PHE A 58 14.64 1.13 16.56
CA PHE A 58 14.67 2.58 16.38
C PHE A 58 13.31 3.20 16.68
N LEU A 59 12.22 2.65 16.13
CA LEU A 59 10.87 3.13 16.38
C LEU A 59 10.50 3.03 17.85
N ASN A 60 10.85 1.92 18.51
CA ASN A 60 10.55 1.69 19.92
C ASN A 60 11.18 2.79 20.81
N ARG A 61 12.44 3.15 20.53
CA ARG A 61 13.15 4.27 21.19
C ARG A 61 12.59 5.64 20.80
N ALA A 62 12.24 5.85 19.53
CA ALA A 62 11.71 7.12 19.06
C ALA A 62 10.33 7.44 19.66
N LEU A 63 9.52 6.42 19.95
CA LEU A 63 8.22 6.55 20.59
C LEU A 63 8.29 6.86 22.09
N GLU A 64 9.46 6.75 22.72
CA GLU A 64 9.66 7.15 24.12
C GLU A 64 9.86 8.67 24.27
N ASN A 65 10.15 9.38 23.18
CA ASN A 65 10.31 10.82 23.19
C ASN A 65 8.95 11.53 23.32
N GLU A 66 8.83 12.50 24.22
CA GLU A 66 7.61 13.30 24.40
C GLU A 66 7.19 14.06 23.13
N MET A 67 8.14 14.40 22.27
CA MET A 67 7.89 15.12 21.01
C MET A 67 7.62 14.18 19.81
N SER A 68 7.46 12.87 20.07
CA SER A 68 7.24 11.89 19.02
C SER A 68 5.88 12.09 18.33
N PRO A 69 5.81 12.00 16.99
CA PRO A 69 4.53 12.05 16.29
C PRO A 69 3.67 10.80 16.61
N ILE A 70 2.38 10.88 16.33
CA ILE A 70 1.50 9.71 16.39
C ILE A 70 1.93 8.74 15.29
N LEU A 71 2.36 7.54 15.67
CA LEU A 71 2.70 6.48 14.74
C LEU A 71 1.44 5.70 14.36
N VAL A 72 1.14 5.63 13.06
CA VAL A 72 0.11 4.77 12.49
C VAL A 72 0.78 3.80 11.54
N VAL A 73 0.66 2.51 11.81
CA VAL A 73 1.23 1.46 10.96
C VAL A 73 0.13 0.62 10.33
N ALA A 74 0.34 0.18 9.09
CA ALA A 74 -0.56 -0.71 8.38
C ALA A 74 0.17 -1.98 7.92
N THR A 75 -0.55 -3.11 7.95
CA THR A 75 -0.08 -4.37 7.38
C THR A 75 -1.25 -5.17 6.85
N ASN A 76 -0.98 -5.93 5.79
CA ASN A 76 -1.89 -6.93 5.21
C ASN A 76 -1.42 -8.37 5.54
N ARG A 77 -0.36 -8.55 6.34
CA ARG A 77 0.15 -9.86 6.77
C ARG A 77 -0.41 -10.23 8.15
N GLY A 78 -0.95 -11.44 8.27
CA GLY A 78 -1.42 -12.00 9.53
C GLY A 78 -0.28 -12.44 10.45
N ILE A 79 0.41 -13.52 10.09
CA ILE A 79 1.63 -13.99 10.78
C ILE A 79 2.76 -14.00 9.75
N THR A 80 3.90 -13.40 10.08
CA THR A 80 5.07 -13.41 9.20
C THR A 80 6.37 -13.34 10.00
N THR A 81 7.49 -13.60 9.34
CA THR A 81 8.82 -13.58 9.97
C THR A 81 9.29 -12.13 10.14
N ILE A 82 9.80 -11.80 11.33
CA ILE A 82 10.44 -10.50 11.56
C ILE A 82 11.76 -10.49 10.77
N ARG A 83 11.89 -9.57 9.81
CA ARG A 83 13.07 -9.51 8.95
C ARG A 83 14.33 -9.23 9.77
N GLY A 84 15.41 -9.94 9.43
CA GLY A 84 16.65 -9.96 10.22
C GLY A 84 16.65 -11.00 11.34
N THR A 85 15.58 -11.78 11.50
CA THR A 85 15.50 -12.87 12.50
C THR A 85 14.86 -14.14 11.91
N ASN A 86 14.88 -15.23 12.68
CA ASN A 86 14.19 -16.48 12.35
C ASN A 86 12.86 -16.64 13.08
N TYR A 87 12.37 -15.60 13.76
CA TYR A 87 11.16 -15.66 14.57
C TYR A 87 9.95 -15.17 13.77
N LYS A 88 8.85 -15.94 13.84
CA LYS A 88 7.54 -15.52 13.34
C LYS A 88 6.77 -14.79 14.43
N SER A 89 6.09 -13.72 14.07
CA SER A 89 5.22 -12.97 14.98
C SER A 89 3.95 -12.49 14.27
N PRO A 90 2.89 -12.16 15.04
CA PRO A 90 1.74 -11.45 14.48
C PRO A 90 2.22 -10.18 13.77
N HIS A 91 1.73 -9.98 12.55
CA HIS A 91 2.01 -8.82 11.72
C HIS A 91 3.47 -8.61 11.31
N GLY A 92 4.39 -9.52 11.69
CA GLY A 92 5.83 -9.34 11.49
C GLY A 92 6.44 -8.28 12.39
N ILE A 93 5.75 -7.93 13.48
CA ILE A 93 6.17 -6.91 14.45
C ILE A 93 6.70 -7.62 15.71
N PRO A 94 7.83 -7.17 16.28
CA PRO A 94 8.29 -7.62 17.59
C PRO A 94 7.23 -7.45 18.70
N ILE A 95 7.13 -8.41 19.63
CA ILE A 95 6.08 -8.45 20.65
C ILE A 95 6.12 -7.22 21.56
N ASP A 96 7.32 -6.72 21.88
CA ASP A 96 7.55 -5.51 22.67
C ASP A 96 6.93 -4.26 22.05
N LEU A 97 6.96 -4.13 20.72
CA LEU A 97 6.28 -3.04 20.03
C LEU A 97 4.79 -3.34 19.88
N LEU A 98 4.41 -4.59 19.58
CA LEU A 98 3.01 -5.00 19.42
C LEU A 98 2.17 -4.70 20.67
N ASP A 99 2.70 -4.98 21.87
CA ASP A 99 2.04 -4.73 23.16
C ASP A 99 1.79 -3.24 23.43
N ARG A 100 2.52 -2.35 22.75
CA ARG A 100 2.36 -0.89 22.83
C ARG A 100 1.38 -0.33 21.79
N LEU A 101 0.93 -1.15 20.83
CA LEU A 101 0.08 -0.71 19.71
C LEU A 101 -1.40 -1.02 19.97
N LEU A 102 -2.27 -0.12 19.52
CA LEU A 102 -3.71 -0.37 19.42
C LEU A 102 -4.02 -0.95 18.04
N ILE A 103 -4.50 -2.20 18.01
CA ILE A 103 -4.83 -2.90 16.76
C ILE A 103 -6.26 -2.57 16.35
N ILE A 104 -6.42 -1.98 15.16
CA ILE A 104 -7.71 -1.72 14.52
C ILE A 104 -7.79 -2.58 13.26
N SER A 105 -8.76 -3.50 13.22
CA SER A 105 -8.99 -4.33 12.03
C SER A 105 -9.99 -3.65 11.09
N THR A 106 -9.65 -3.60 9.80
CA THR A 106 -10.58 -3.18 8.75
C THR A 106 -11.26 -4.40 8.15
N GLN A 107 -12.51 -4.23 7.71
CA GLN A 107 -13.27 -5.27 7.03
C GLN A 107 -13.32 -4.96 5.53
N PRO A 108 -13.41 -5.99 4.66
CA PRO A 108 -13.66 -5.78 3.24
C PRO A 108 -14.96 -5.02 3.01
N TYR A 109 -14.97 -4.14 2.01
CA TYR A 109 -16.18 -3.42 1.61
C TYR A 109 -17.22 -4.37 1.01
N SER A 110 -18.49 -4.06 1.27
CA SER A 110 -19.63 -4.64 0.58
C SER A 110 -19.75 -4.12 -0.87
N GLU A 111 -20.51 -4.83 -1.71
CA GLU A 111 -20.75 -4.42 -3.10
C GLU A 111 -21.37 -3.01 -3.20
N ASP A 112 -22.32 -2.69 -2.31
CA ASP A 112 -22.95 -1.36 -2.25
C ASP A 112 -21.96 -0.26 -1.86
N GLU A 113 -21.01 -0.54 -0.97
CA GLU A 113 -19.95 0.40 -0.59
C GLU A 113 -18.95 0.59 -1.72
N ILE A 114 -18.56 -0.49 -2.41
CA ILE A 114 -17.68 -0.42 -3.59
C ILE A 114 -18.32 0.47 -4.66
N ARG A 115 -19.61 0.27 -4.96
CA ARG A 115 -20.33 1.11 -5.93
C ARG A 115 -20.28 2.59 -5.54
N LYS A 116 -20.57 2.92 -4.27
CA LYS A 116 -20.51 4.30 -3.78
C LYS A 116 -19.12 4.90 -3.88
N ILE A 117 -18.08 4.14 -3.56
CA ILE A 117 -16.69 4.60 -3.69
C ILE A 117 -16.37 4.89 -5.15
N LEU A 118 -16.75 3.99 -6.07
CA LEU A 118 -16.54 4.19 -7.50
C LEU A 118 -17.32 5.40 -8.02
N ASP A 119 -18.55 5.61 -7.56
CA ASP A 119 -19.34 6.80 -7.92
C ASP A 119 -18.64 8.10 -7.48
N ILE A 120 -18.10 8.15 -6.26
CA ILE A 120 -17.33 9.31 -5.78
C ILE A 120 -16.08 9.49 -6.64
N ARG A 121 -15.37 8.42 -6.99
CA ARG A 121 -14.17 8.50 -7.85
C ARG A 121 -14.47 8.98 -9.26
N CYS A 122 -15.57 8.53 -9.86
CA CYS A 122 -16.02 9.06 -11.15
C CYS A 122 -16.30 10.57 -11.08
N GLN A 123 -16.89 11.06 -9.98
CA GLN A 123 -17.13 12.50 -9.77
C GLN A 123 -15.82 13.28 -9.55
N GLU A 124 -14.88 12.74 -8.77
CA GLU A 124 -13.58 13.36 -8.53
C GLU A 124 -12.73 13.45 -9.81
N GLU A 125 -12.81 12.43 -10.68
CA GLU A 125 -12.10 12.39 -11.97
C GLU A 125 -12.84 13.11 -13.12
N ASP A 126 -14.02 13.69 -12.87
CA ASP A 126 -14.88 14.33 -13.86
C ASP A 126 -15.22 13.42 -15.06
N VAL A 127 -15.57 12.16 -14.76
CA VAL A 127 -15.90 11.12 -15.75
C VAL A 127 -17.39 10.78 -15.69
N ASP A 128 -18.12 11.17 -16.72
CA ASP A 128 -19.51 10.75 -16.92
C ASP A 128 -19.55 9.27 -17.36
N MET A 129 -20.24 8.43 -16.60
CA MET A 129 -20.36 6.98 -16.85
C MET A 129 -21.83 6.55 -16.80
N SER A 130 -22.24 5.66 -17.71
CA SER A 130 -23.59 5.11 -17.73
C SER A 130 -23.84 4.21 -16.51
N GLU A 131 -25.09 4.07 -16.08
CA GLU A 131 -25.42 3.24 -14.90
C GLU A 131 -25.08 1.76 -15.13
N GLU A 132 -25.23 1.25 -16.36
CA GLU A 132 -24.84 -0.12 -16.70
C GLU A 132 -23.32 -0.32 -16.62
N ALA A 133 -22.56 0.69 -17.05
CA ALA A 133 -21.10 0.70 -16.97
C ALA A 133 -20.62 0.69 -15.51
N LYS A 134 -21.26 1.47 -14.62
CA LYS A 134 -20.97 1.45 -13.18
C LYS A 134 -21.27 0.10 -12.53
N VAL A 135 -22.38 -0.54 -12.89
CA VAL A 135 -22.72 -1.89 -12.39
C VAL A 135 -21.66 -2.90 -12.83
N LEU A 136 -21.23 -2.86 -14.09
CA LEU A 136 -20.15 -3.73 -14.58
C LEU A 136 -18.83 -3.46 -13.83
N LEU A 137 -18.47 -2.20 -13.64
CA LEU A 137 -17.25 -1.82 -12.92
C LEU A 137 -17.28 -2.27 -11.46
N THR A 138 -18.44 -2.17 -10.80
CA THR A 138 -18.64 -2.62 -9.42
C THR A 138 -18.40 -4.13 -9.32
N LYS A 139 -18.96 -4.93 -10.24
CA LYS A 139 -18.71 -6.38 -10.29
C LYS A 139 -17.23 -6.69 -10.47
N ILE A 140 -16.55 -5.99 -11.39
CA ILE A 140 -15.09 -6.13 -11.57
C ILE A 140 -14.34 -5.80 -10.26
N GLY A 141 -14.74 -4.74 -9.56
CA GLY A 141 -14.15 -4.35 -8.28
C GLY A 141 -14.30 -5.39 -7.17
N VAL A 142 -15.44 -6.09 -7.13
CA VAL A 142 -15.70 -7.21 -6.20
C VAL A 142 -14.85 -8.44 -6.55
N GLU A 143 -14.75 -8.81 -7.82
CA GLU A 143 -14.01 -10.01 -8.25
C GLU A 143 -12.48 -9.84 -8.17
N THR A 144 -12.00 -8.61 -8.39
CA THR A 144 -10.56 -8.28 -8.46
C THR A 144 -10.08 -7.47 -7.25
N SER A 145 -10.02 -6.15 -7.37
CA SER A 145 -9.70 -5.21 -6.29
C SER A 145 -10.26 -3.83 -6.61
N LEU A 146 -10.59 -3.06 -5.57
CA LEU A 146 -11.02 -1.67 -5.69
C LEU A 146 -9.99 -0.79 -6.41
N ARG A 147 -8.69 -0.99 -6.13
CA ARG A 147 -7.59 -0.24 -6.77
C ARG A 147 -7.61 -0.43 -8.30
N TYR A 148 -7.76 -1.68 -8.74
CA TYR A 148 -7.82 -1.99 -10.16
C TYR A 148 -9.07 -1.37 -10.81
N ALA A 149 -10.23 -1.47 -10.17
CA ALA A 149 -11.46 -0.83 -10.67
C ALA A 149 -11.33 0.69 -10.79
N ILE A 150 -10.68 1.37 -9.84
CA ILE A 150 -10.42 2.82 -9.93
C ILE A 150 -9.53 3.14 -11.14
N HIS A 151 -8.44 2.41 -11.34
CA HIS A 151 -7.56 2.63 -12.51
C HIS A 151 -8.30 2.40 -13.84
N LEU A 152 -9.28 1.50 -13.87
CA LEU A 152 -10.11 1.28 -15.05
C LEU A 152 -11.00 2.50 -15.37
N ILE A 153 -11.40 3.33 -14.40
CA ILE A 153 -12.18 4.55 -14.65
C ILE A 153 -11.41 5.46 -15.60
N THR A 154 -10.17 5.80 -15.24
CA THR A 154 -9.32 6.68 -16.05
C THR A 154 -9.05 6.09 -17.43
N ALA A 155 -8.76 4.78 -17.52
CA ALA A 155 -8.49 4.13 -18.78
C ALA A 155 -9.75 3.99 -19.68
N ALA A 156 -10.93 3.77 -19.09
CA ALA A 156 -12.20 3.75 -19.79
C ALA A 156 -12.60 5.15 -20.29
N ALA A 157 -12.29 6.21 -19.53
CA ALA A 157 -12.46 7.59 -19.98
C ALA A 157 -11.63 7.89 -21.24
N LEU A 158 -10.37 7.44 -21.27
CA LEU A 158 -9.51 7.58 -22.46
C LEU A 158 -10.04 6.75 -23.66
N ALA A 159 -10.57 5.55 -23.42
CA ALA A 159 -11.20 4.74 -24.46
C ALA A 159 -12.45 5.42 -25.04
N CYS A 160 -13.29 5.99 -24.16
CA CYS A 160 -14.47 6.77 -24.54
C CYS A 160 -14.08 8.00 -25.37
N GLN A 161 -13.07 8.75 -24.94
CA GLN A 161 -12.55 9.91 -25.68
C GLN A 161 -12.02 9.50 -27.07
N LYS A 162 -11.36 8.34 -27.17
CA LYS A 162 -10.87 7.81 -28.45
C LYS A 162 -12.00 7.48 -29.43
N ARG A 163 -13.15 6.99 -28.96
CA ARG A 163 -14.35 6.81 -29.80
C ARG A 163 -15.14 8.11 -30.02
N LYS A 164 -14.67 9.24 -29.46
CA LYS A 164 -15.37 10.54 -29.44
C LYS A 164 -16.72 10.48 -28.71
N GLY A 165 -16.86 9.57 -27.76
CA GLY A 165 -18.00 9.48 -26.86
C GLY A 165 -17.89 10.52 -25.74
N LYS A 166 -19.04 10.93 -25.20
CA LYS A 166 -19.11 11.86 -24.04
C LYS A 166 -19.30 11.14 -22.71
N VAL A 167 -19.93 9.96 -22.72
CA VAL A 167 -20.28 9.18 -21.54
C VAL A 167 -19.69 7.80 -21.70
N VAL A 168 -18.95 7.32 -20.70
CA VAL A 168 -18.34 5.98 -20.69
C VAL A 168 -19.44 4.92 -20.66
N GLU A 169 -19.37 3.98 -21.60
CA GLU A 169 -20.33 2.88 -21.74
C GLU A 169 -19.69 1.54 -21.39
N MET A 170 -20.51 0.48 -21.28
CA MET A 170 -20.02 -0.87 -20.96
C MET A 170 -18.95 -1.37 -21.94
N GLU A 171 -19.03 -0.98 -23.22
CA GLU A 171 -18.07 -1.36 -24.25
C GLU A 171 -16.66 -0.82 -23.96
N ASP A 172 -16.58 0.41 -23.44
CA ASP A 172 -15.31 1.05 -23.08
C ASP A 172 -14.64 0.28 -21.93
N ILE A 173 -15.42 -0.05 -20.89
CA ILE A 173 -14.94 -0.83 -19.74
C ILE A 173 -14.52 -2.24 -20.18
N SER A 174 -15.34 -2.92 -20.96
CA SER A 174 -15.06 -4.29 -21.44
C SER A 174 -13.76 -4.32 -22.25
N ARG A 175 -13.55 -3.32 -23.11
CA ARG A 175 -12.33 -3.17 -23.90
C ARG A 175 -11.11 -2.98 -23.02
N VAL A 176 -11.19 -2.09 -22.03
CA VAL A 176 -10.05 -1.79 -21.14
C VAL A 176 -9.74 -2.98 -20.23
N TYR A 177 -10.76 -3.69 -19.73
CA TYR A 177 -10.60 -4.91 -18.95
C TYR A 177 -9.90 -6.04 -19.73
N GLN A 178 -10.08 -6.10 -21.05
CA GLN A 178 -9.33 -7.03 -21.91
C GLN A 178 -7.87 -6.61 -22.10
N LEU A 179 -7.60 -5.30 -22.18
CA LEU A 179 -6.26 -4.76 -22.41
C LEU A 179 -5.38 -4.79 -21.17
N PHE A 180 -5.93 -4.47 -20.00
CA PHE A 180 -5.19 -4.42 -18.75
C PHE A 180 -5.60 -5.59 -17.87
N LEU A 181 -4.68 -6.51 -17.62
CA LEU A 181 -4.92 -7.66 -16.75
C LEU A 181 -4.80 -7.24 -15.28
N ASP A 182 -5.69 -7.73 -14.41
CA ASP A 182 -5.49 -7.66 -12.97
C ASP A 182 -4.44 -8.68 -12.51
N VAL A 183 -4.02 -8.58 -11.25
CA VAL A 183 -2.97 -9.44 -10.69
C VAL A 183 -3.32 -10.92 -10.84
N LYS A 184 -4.56 -11.35 -10.54
CA LYS A 184 -4.95 -12.77 -10.60
C LYS A 184 -4.89 -13.29 -12.04
N ARG A 185 -5.46 -12.56 -13.00
CA ARG A 185 -5.42 -12.92 -14.42
C ARG A 185 -3.98 -12.93 -14.96
N SER A 186 -3.16 -11.97 -14.55
CA SER A 186 -1.75 -11.91 -14.97
C SER A 186 -0.93 -13.09 -14.42
N THR A 187 -1.15 -13.50 -13.18
CA THR A 187 -0.48 -14.67 -12.59
C THR A 187 -0.92 -15.97 -13.27
N GLN A 188 -2.20 -16.12 -13.58
CA GLN A 188 -2.71 -17.28 -14.30
C GLN A 188 -2.12 -17.36 -15.71
N TYR A 189 -2.08 -16.23 -16.43
CA TYR A 189 -1.44 -16.17 -17.74
C TYR A 189 0.03 -16.60 -17.67
N LEU A 190 0.79 -16.11 -16.68
CA LEU A 190 2.18 -16.54 -16.51
C LEU A 190 2.28 -18.05 -16.21
N MET A 191 1.38 -18.61 -15.40
CA MET A 191 1.35 -20.05 -15.09
C MET A 191 1.05 -20.90 -16.33
N GLU A 192 0.06 -20.53 -17.13
CA GLU A 192 -0.33 -21.26 -18.35
C GLU A 192 0.76 -21.23 -19.42
N TYR A 193 1.48 -20.12 -19.53
CA TYR A 193 2.56 -19.91 -20.49
C TYR A 193 3.96 -20.14 -19.87
N GLN A 194 4.05 -20.79 -18.69
CA GLN A 194 5.30 -21.06 -17.97
C GLN A 194 6.41 -21.62 -18.87
N ASN A 195 6.07 -22.54 -19.77
CA ASN A 195 7.03 -23.18 -20.68
C ASN A 195 7.66 -22.21 -21.71
N GLN A 196 7.06 -21.03 -21.91
CA GLN A 196 7.56 -19.98 -22.80
C GLN A 196 8.36 -18.91 -22.04
N TYR A 197 8.26 -18.89 -20.70
CA TYR A 197 9.01 -17.98 -19.84
C TYR A 197 10.29 -18.67 -19.31
N MET A 198 11.43 -17.97 -19.42
CA MET A 198 12.78 -18.55 -19.36
C MET A 198 13.31 -18.97 -17.98
N PHE A 199 12.48 -19.18 -16.96
CA PHE A 199 12.98 -19.53 -15.61
C PHE A 199 12.22 -20.72 -15.01
N ASN A 200 12.63 -21.93 -15.40
CA ASN A 200 12.35 -23.17 -14.70
C ASN A 200 13.67 -23.92 -14.42
N GLU A 201 14.34 -23.54 -13.32
CA GLU A 201 15.21 -24.39 -12.48
C GLU A 201 15.10 -23.76 -11.07
N VAL A 202 14.58 -24.40 -10.02
CA VAL A 202 14.78 -25.75 -9.50
C VAL A 202 13.46 -26.25 -8.87
N PRO A 203 13.06 -27.53 -9.01
CA PRO A 203 12.00 -28.09 -8.18
C PRO A 203 12.48 -28.05 -6.73
N ALA A 204 11.82 -27.25 -5.89
CA ALA A 204 11.97 -27.38 -4.45
C ALA A 204 11.57 -28.82 -4.11
N GLY A 205 12.57 -29.62 -3.73
CA GLY A 205 12.34 -30.97 -3.24
C GLY A 205 11.35 -30.93 -2.09
N GLU A 206 10.49 -31.95 -2.07
CA GLU A 206 9.71 -32.46 -0.94
C GLU A 206 10.13 -31.89 0.42
N GLY A 207 9.26 -31.08 1.04
CA GLY A 207 9.53 -30.51 2.36
C GLY A 207 8.51 -29.47 2.81
N ASP A 208 7.23 -29.87 2.91
CA ASP A 208 6.32 -29.57 4.03
C ASP A 208 4.89 -29.89 3.60
N ASP A 209 4.56 -31.19 3.61
CA ASP A 209 3.19 -31.64 3.84
C ASP A 209 2.85 -31.31 5.31
N ASP A 210 2.16 -30.20 5.57
CA ASP A 210 1.28 -30.12 6.75
C ASP A 210 0.24 -28.98 6.68
N GLU A 211 -0.69 -29.07 5.72
CA GLU A 211 -2.01 -28.42 5.84
C GLU A 211 -3.10 -29.34 5.25
N SER A 212 -3.35 -30.49 5.89
CA SER A 212 -4.61 -31.21 5.69
C SER A 212 -4.99 -32.13 6.86
N THR A 213 -5.02 -31.63 8.10
CA THR A 213 -5.78 -32.30 9.17
C THR A 213 -6.32 -31.33 10.22
N ALA A 214 -7.21 -30.42 9.81
CA ALA A 214 -8.08 -29.70 10.74
C ALA A 214 -9.48 -29.49 10.14
N MET A 215 -10.07 -30.56 9.60
CA MET A 215 -11.53 -30.69 9.47
C MET A 215 -11.87 -32.17 9.56
N LEU A 216 -12.14 -32.65 10.78
CA LEU A 216 -13.00 -33.79 11.12
C LEU A 216 -12.95 -34.02 12.65
N SER A 217 -13.69 -33.19 13.39
CA SER A 217 -14.53 -33.57 14.55
C SER A 217 -15.27 -32.35 15.06
#